data_AF-T1B0Z0-F1
#
_entry.id   AF-T1B0Z0-F1
#
_cell.length_a   1.000
_cell.length_b   1.000
_cell.length_c   1.000
_cell.angle_alpha   90.00
_cell.angle_beta   90.00
_cell.angle_gamma   90.00
#
_symmetry.space_group_name_H-M   'P 1'
#
loop_
_entity.id
_entity.type
_entity.pdbx_description
1 polymer ?
#
loop_
_entity_poly.entity_id
_entity_poly.type
_entity_poly.pdbx_seq_one_letter_code
_entity_poly.pdbx_strand_id
1 'polypeptide(L)' 'PVLLVETFVDPSRHLGTCYGASSFLRLGETAGYGRRSGRYVAHGQIKHVYVRSLHRRSREVLSGTFDHPLLLANPRSEVA' A
#
# COMPACT_ATOMS: atom_id res chain seq x y z
N PRO A 1 6.59 -1.79 -14.22
CA PRO A 1 7.19 -2.62 -13.16
C PRO A 1 6.38 -2.47 -11.87
N VAL A 2 6.41 -3.46 -10.98
CA VAL A 2 5.84 -3.30 -9.62
C VAL A 2 6.90 -2.67 -8.72
N LEU A 3 6.56 -1.56 -8.06
CA LEU A 3 7.54 -0.74 -7.30
C LEU A 3 7.45 -0.94 -5.79
N LEU A 4 6.24 -1.16 -5.28
CA LEU A 4 5.93 -1.27 -3.86
C LEU A 4 4.79 -2.27 -3.68
N VAL A 5 4.78 -2.94 -2.54
CA VAL A 5 3.62 -3.71 -2.07
C VAL A 5 3.18 -3.14 -0.72
N GLU A 6 1.87 -3.01 -0.54
CA GLU A 6 1.24 -2.67 0.73
C GLU A 6 0.36 -3.81 1.22
N THR A 7 0.17 -3.88 2.54
CA THR A 7 -0.72 -4.83 3.19
C THR A 7 -1.30 -4.23 4.47
N PHE A 8 -2.44 -4.74 4.90
CA PHE A 8 -3.20 -4.24 6.04
C PHE A 8 -3.37 -5.33 7.08
N VAL A 9 -2.92 -5.07 8.30
CA VAL A 9 -3.01 -6.01 9.41
C VAL A 9 -4.04 -5.51 10.40
N ASP A 10 -4.96 -6.38 10.79
CA ASP A 10 -5.89 -6.08 11.88
C ASP A 10 -5.21 -6.37 13.23
N PRO A 11 -4.84 -5.34 14.02
CA PRO A 11 -4.11 -5.51 15.26
C PRO A 11 -4.94 -6.24 16.33
N SER A 12 -6.27 -6.27 16.22
CA SER A 12 -7.13 -7.04 17.12
C SER A 12 -6.98 -8.56 16.94
N ARG A 13 -6.48 -9.00 15.77
CA ARG A 13 -6.33 -10.41 15.42
C ARG A 13 -4.86 -10.85 15.33
N HIS A 14 -4.00 -9.98 14.82
CA HIS A 14 -2.58 -10.29 14.61
C HIS A 14 -1.72 -9.03 14.82
N LEU A 15 -0.58 -9.18 15.48
CA LEU A 15 0.33 -8.05 15.76
C LEU A 15 1.15 -7.59 14.55
N GLY A 16 1.15 -8.33 13.44
CA GLY A 16 1.90 -7.98 12.22
C GLY A 16 3.40 -8.30 12.27
N THR A 17 3.85 -9.09 13.26
CA THR A 17 5.27 -9.43 13.46
C THR A 17 5.95 -10.03 12.23
N CYS A 18 5.26 -10.91 11.49
CA CYS A 18 5.83 -11.53 10.29
C CYS A 18 6.16 -10.51 9.19
N TYR A 19 5.37 -9.44 9.07
CA TYR A 19 5.64 -8.36 8.13
C TYR A 19 6.85 -7.54 8.58
N GLY A 20 6.93 -7.18 9.87
CA GLY A 20 8.11 -6.51 10.43
C GLY A 20 9.40 -7.31 10.24
N ALA A 21 9.35 -8.63 10.46
CA ALA A 21 10.48 -9.53 10.24
C ALA A 21 10.85 -9.71 8.74
N SER A 22 9.92 -9.42 7.83
CA SER A 22 10.09 -9.58 6.37
C SER A 22 10.43 -8.27 5.66
N SER A 23 11.09 -7.33 6.35
CA SER A 23 11.48 -6.01 5.83
C SER A 23 10.31 -5.14 5.36
N PHE A 24 9.10 -5.35 5.89
CA PHE A 24 8.03 -4.35 5.74
C PHE A 24 8.19 -3.27 6.81
N LEU A 25 7.93 -2.03 6.42
CA LEU A 25 7.83 -0.87 7.29
C LEU A 25 6.36 -0.66 7.68
N ARG A 26 6.07 -0.53 8.97
CA ARG A 26 4.75 -0.05 9.43
C ARG A 26 4.66 1.46 9.15
N LEU A 27 3.79 1.85 8.23
CA LEU A 27 3.65 3.24 7.76
C LEU A 27 2.68 4.04 8.63
N GLY A 28 1.68 3.38 9.21
CA GLY A 28 0.64 4.06 9.99
C GLY A 28 -0.61 3.21 10.16
N GLU A 29 -1.75 3.88 10.31
CA GLU A 29 -3.04 3.27 10.60
C GLU A 29 -4.13 3.76 9.65
N THR A 30 -5.08 2.87 9.33
CA THR A 30 -6.26 3.23 8.53
C THR A 30 -7.29 4.00 9.37
N ALA A 31 -8.13 4.82 8.75
CA ALA A 31 -9.16 5.59 9.46
C ALA A 31 -10.39 4.78 9.96
N GLY A 32 -10.45 3.45 9.75
CA GLY A 32 -11.55 2.63 10.27
C GLY A 32 -12.86 2.70 9.48
N TYR A 33 -12.76 2.85 8.15
CA TYR A 33 -13.87 2.88 7.22
C TYR A 33 -13.84 1.69 6.26
N GLY A 34 -15.03 1.24 5.86
CA GLY A 34 -15.22 0.16 4.90
C GLY A 34 -16.12 0.60 3.75
N ARG A 35 -15.91 0.07 2.55
CA ARG A 35 -16.74 0.40 1.39
C ARG A 35 -17.96 -0.52 1.32
N ARG A 36 -19.16 0.04 1.36
CA ARG A 36 -20.44 -0.67 1.23
C ARG A 36 -21.33 0.06 0.23
N SER A 37 -21.73 -0.63 -0.83
CA SER A 37 -22.61 -0.10 -1.89
C SER A 37 -22.16 1.28 -2.43
N GLY A 38 -20.87 1.42 -2.71
CA GLY A 38 -20.30 2.66 -3.26
C GLY A 38 -20.02 3.78 -2.24
N ARG A 39 -20.40 3.62 -0.97
CA ARG A 39 -20.14 4.60 0.10
C ARG A 39 -19.13 4.07 1.11
N TYR A 40 -18.39 4.97 1.75
CA TYR A 40 -17.57 4.65 2.91
C TYR A 40 -18.42 4.74 4.18
N VAL A 41 -18.44 3.66 4.97
CA VAL A 41 -19.17 3.57 6.23
C VAL A 41 -18.15 3.39 7.35
N ALA A 42 -18.21 4.24 8.36
CA ALA A 42 -17.38 4.13 9.54
C ALA A 42 -17.75 2.85 10.32
N HIS A 43 -16.76 2.05 10.68
CA HIS A 43 -16.94 0.87 11.52
C HIS A 43 -15.91 0.79 12.67
N GLY A 44 -14.97 1.75 12.75
CA GLY A 44 -14.01 1.88 13.85
C GLY A 44 -12.93 0.78 13.91
N GLN A 45 -12.86 -0.10 12.91
CA GLN A 45 -11.86 -1.18 12.89
C GLN A 45 -10.58 -0.67 12.23
N ILE A 46 -9.67 -0.18 13.07
CA ILE A 46 -8.37 0.37 12.66
C ILE A 46 -7.42 -0.79 12.28
N LYS A 47 -6.75 -0.67 11.14
CA LYS A 47 -5.72 -1.60 10.67
C LYS A 47 -4.37 -0.90 10.62
N HIS A 48 -3.30 -1.64 10.86
CA HIS A 48 -1.94 -1.17 10.62
C HIS A 48 -1.58 -1.35 9.15
N VAL A 49 -1.00 -0.32 8.55
CA VAL A 49 -0.54 -0.32 7.16
C VAL A 49 0.94 -0.69 7.16
N TYR A 50 1.30 -1.71 6.40
CA TYR A 50 2.68 -2.13 6.18
C TYR A 50 3.03 -2.00 4.71
N VAL A 51 4.23 -1.51 4.41
CA VAL A 51 4.73 -1.35 3.04
C VAL A 51 6.11 -1.98 2.89
N ARG A 52 6.39 -2.54 1.71
CA ARG A 52 7.74 -2.97 1.33
C ARG A 52 8.06 -2.46 -0.06
N SER A 53 9.14 -1.69 -0.16
CA SER A 53 9.71 -1.29 -1.45
C SER A 53 10.27 -2.51 -2.17
N LEU A 54 9.83 -2.73 -3.40
CA LEU A 54 10.34 -3.79 -4.30
C LEU A 54 11.36 -3.24 -5.30
N HIS A 55 11.42 -1.91 -5.44
CA HIS A 55 12.38 -1.22 -6.27
C HIS A 55 13.10 -0.12 -5.49
N ARG A 56 14.41 0.04 -5.72
CA ARG A 56 15.26 1.01 -5.01
C ARG A 56 14.79 2.47 -5.15
N ARG A 57 14.17 2.80 -6.29
CA ARG A 57 13.59 4.14 -6.57
C ARG A 57 12.07 4.21 -6.31
N SER A 58 11.50 3.24 -5.61
CA SER A 58 10.05 3.16 -5.39
C SER A 58 9.45 4.48 -4.90
N ARG A 59 10.00 5.03 -3.81
CA ARG A 59 9.51 6.28 -3.22
C ARG A 59 9.58 7.45 -4.19
N GLU A 60 10.74 7.67 -4.81
CA GLU A 60 10.98 8.74 -5.80
C GLU A 60 9.94 8.70 -6.92
N VAL A 61 9.74 7.51 -7.52
CA VAL A 61 8.80 7.33 -8.63
C VAL A 61 7.35 7.54 -8.19
N LEU A 62 6.95 6.94 -7.06
CA LEU A 62 5.56 7.02 -6.56
C LEU A 62 5.19 8.39 -5.99
N SER A 63 6.17 9.21 -5.60
CA SER A 63 5.96 10.61 -5.20
C SER A 63 6.11 11.61 -6.35
N GLY A 64 6.56 11.14 -7.52
CA GLY A 64 6.80 11.97 -8.69
C GLY A 64 5.58 12.10 -9.61
N THR A 65 5.82 12.56 -10.82
CA THR A 65 4.80 12.64 -11.87
C THR A 65 4.50 11.26 -12.48
N PHE A 66 3.27 11.07 -12.96
CA PHE A 66 2.80 9.79 -13.49
C PHE A 66 3.46 9.37 -14.81
N ASP A 67 4.12 10.29 -15.50
CA ASP A 67 4.89 10.07 -16.74
C ASP A 67 6.33 9.59 -16.49
N HIS A 68 6.69 9.24 -15.25
CA HIS A 68 8.01 8.73 -14.95
C HIS A 68 8.36 7.51 -15.84
N PRO A 69 9.54 7.45 -16.49
CA PRO A 69 9.87 6.41 -17.47
C PRO A 69 9.70 4.97 -16.97
N LEU A 70 9.98 4.73 -15.69
CA LEU A 70 9.76 3.42 -15.05
C LEU A 70 8.29 3.00 -14.97
N LEU A 71 7.32 3.92 -15.00
CA LEU A 71 5.89 3.59 -15.04
C LEU A 71 5.46 3.24 -16.47
N LEU A 72 5.94 4.02 -17.44
CA LEU A 72 5.63 3.89 -18.88
C LEU A 72 6.28 2.66 -19.53
N ALA A 73 7.42 2.19 -19.02
CA ALA A 73 8.15 1.03 -19.55
C ALA A 73 7.39 -0.31 -19.40
N ASN A 74 6.13 -0.30 -18.96
CA ASN A 74 5.33 -1.50 -18.75
C ASN A 74 4.17 -1.54 -19.77
N PRO A 75 4.09 -2.54 -20.67
CA PRO A 75 3.03 -2.60 -21.69
C PRO A 75 1.60 -2.73 -21.14
N ARG A 76 1.44 -3.02 -19.84
CA ARG A 76 0.12 -2.98 -19.17
C ARG A 76 -0.31 -1.59 -18.67
N SER A 77 0.53 -0.57 -18.83
CA SER A 77 0.24 0.80 -18.37
C SER A 77 -0.52 1.65 -19.39
N GLU A 78 -0.71 1.16 -20.62
CA GLU A 78 -1.45 1.86 -21.67
C GLU A 78 -2.98 1.85 -21.48
N VAL A 79 -3.48 1.18 -20.44
CA VAL A 79 -4.91 1.14 -20.10
C VAL A 79 -5.12 1.90 -18.79
N ALA A 80 -5.33 3.21 -18.92
CA ALA A 80 -5.89 4.07 -17.88
C ALA A 80 -6.72 5.17 -18.54
#